data_AF-A0A7X7TT52-F1
#
_entry.id   AF-A0A7X7TT52-F1
#
_cell.length_a   1.000
_cell.length_b   1.000
_cell.length_c   1.000
_cell.angle_alpha   90.00
_cell.angle_beta   90.00
_cell.angle_gamma   90.00
#
_symmetry.space_group_name_H-M   'P 1'
#
loop_
_entity.id
_entity.type
_entity.pdbx_description
1 polymer ?
#
loop_
_entity_poly.entity_id
_entity_poly.type
_entity_poly.pdbx_seq_one_letter_code
_entity_poly.pdbx_strand_id
1 'polypeptide(L)'
;MAYSVCDVKGRRVVAFTDGSYCNDVEAYAFSIYVDTGDGLEYVLEESGSCTLFAGMQSSSGEVEAVYRACECAQRLGAVHIKIFADYIGCKELAYGNWKPKNYVTLRFVELMRTLRISYVIEIIKGHSDNELHNAVDRLAKAATIKASVV
;
A
#
# COMPACT_ATOMS: atom_id res chain seq x y z
N MET A 1 -4.63 6.18 22.75
CA MET A 1 -5.46 7.13 21.99
C MET A 1 -6.28 6.33 21.00
N ALA A 2 -7.61 6.31 21.16
CA ALA A 2 -8.51 5.59 20.26
C ALA A 2 -8.85 6.53 19.10
N TYR A 3 -8.33 6.23 17.91
CA TYR A 3 -8.67 6.98 16.70
C TYR A 3 -10.11 6.64 16.31
N SER A 4 -10.91 7.68 16.03
CA SER A 4 -12.33 7.56 15.72
C SER A 4 -12.49 6.93 14.34
N VAL A 5 -12.65 5.60 14.30
CA VAL A 5 -12.95 4.77 13.11
C VAL A 5 -14.24 5.23 12.38
N CYS A 6 -14.98 6.16 12.98
CA CYS A 6 -16.31 6.61 12.58
C CYS A 6 -16.35 7.50 11.31
N ASP A 7 -15.25 8.16 10.91
CA ASP A 7 -15.31 9.18 9.84
C ASP A 7 -14.80 8.73 8.45
N VAL A 8 -14.31 7.50 8.27
CA VAL A 8 -13.85 7.03 6.94
C VAL A 8 -14.99 6.48 6.08
N LYS A 9 -16.05 5.97 6.71
CA LYS A 9 -17.14 5.30 6.02
C LYS A 9 -17.84 6.26 5.05
N GLY A 10 -17.96 5.88 3.78
CA GLY A 10 -18.58 6.73 2.76
C GLY A 10 -17.65 7.80 2.17
N ARG A 11 -16.41 7.93 2.67
CA ARG A 11 -15.44 8.93 2.20
C ARG A 11 -14.50 8.36 1.13
N ARG A 12 -13.82 9.28 0.44
CA ARG A 12 -12.67 8.98 -0.41
C ARG A 12 -11.41 9.07 0.44
N VAL A 13 -10.51 8.12 0.24
CA VAL A 13 -9.23 8.08 0.96
C VAL A 13 -8.05 8.11 0.01
N VAL A 14 -6.93 8.57 0.52
CA VAL A 14 -5.62 8.56 -0.14
C VAL A 14 -4.70 7.67 0.66
N ALA A 15 -3.95 6.82 -0.03
CA ALA A 15 -2.94 5.98 0.58
C ALA A 15 -1.56 6.23 -0.04
N PHE A 16 -0.55 6.25 0.80
CA PHE A 16 0.86 6.20 0.39
C PHE A 16 1.40 4.84 0.76
N THR A 17 2.08 4.18 -0.17
CA THR A 17 2.58 2.82 -0.01
C THR A 17 4.06 2.76 -0.31
N ASP A 18 4.80 1.97 0.45
CA ASP A 18 6.20 1.67 0.16
C ASP A 18 6.59 0.25 0.58
N GLY A 19 7.64 -0.27 -0.03
CA GLY A 19 8.25 -1.56 0.27
C GLY A 19 9.71 -1.41 0.64
N SER A 20 10.19 -2.22 1.58
CA SER A 20 11.61 -2.24 1.95
C SER A 20 12.14 -3.65 1.95
N TYR A 21 13.40 -3.81 1.54
CA TYR A 21 14.13 -5.06 1.60
C TYR A 21 15.48 -4.82 2.27
N CYS A 22 15.75 -5.56 3.36
CA CYS A 22 17.01 -5.50 4.06
C CYS A 22 17.32 -6.86 4.69
N ASN A 23 18.55 -7.37 4.50
CA ASN A 23 19.02 -8.63 5.09
C ASN A 23 18.05 -9.81 4.88
N ASP A 24 17.59 -10.03 3.64
CA ASP A 24 16.63 -11.08 3.26
C ASP A 24 15.25 -10.98 3.90
N VAL A 25 14.94 -9.84 4.52
CA VAL A 25 13.62 -9.51 5.04
C VAL A 25 12.94 -8.51 4.11
N GLU A 26 11.82 -8.90 3.54
CA GLU A 26 10.90 -8.04 2.80
C GLU A 26 9.83 -7.49 3.75
N ALA A 27 9.55 -6.19 3.70
CA ALA A 27 8.49 -5.56 4.47
C ALA A 27 7.67 -4.60 3.60
N TYR A 28 6.43 -4.39 4.02
CA TYR A 28 5.52 -3.42 3.45
C TYR A 28 5.19 -2.34 4.48
N ALA A 29 4.88 -1.15 4.00
CA ALA A 29 4.25 -0.11 4.80
C ALA A 29 3.23 0.66 3.97
N PHE A 30 2.16 1.11 4.62
CA PHE A 30 1.23 2.04 4.02
C PHE A 30 0.62 2.97 5.07
N SER A 31 0.15 4.13 4.62
CA SER A 31 -0.67 5.04 5.42
C SER A 31 -1.94 5.40 4.67
N ILE A 32 -3.01 5.71 5.40
CA ILE A 32 -4.32 6.10 4.86
C ILE A 32 -4.70 7.47 5.44
N TYR A 33 -5.24 8.32 4.57
CA TYR A 33 -5.76 9.64 4.88
C TYR A 33 -7.16 9.80 4.28
N VAL A 34 -8.04 10.54 4.94
CA VAL A 34 -9.29 11.02 4.32
C VAL A 34 -8.98 12.23 3.46
N ASP A 35 -9.47 12.23 2.22
CA ASP A 35 -9.46 13.41 1.35
C ASP A 35 -10.68 14.28 1.67
N THR A 36 -10.43 15.42 2.32
CA THR A 36 -11.47 16.38 2.71
C THR A 36 -11.80 17.39 1.61
N GLY A 37 -11.05 17.39 0.50
CA GLY A 37 -11.10 18.41 -0.55
C GLY A 37 -10.16 19.59 -0.30
N ASP A 38 -9.97 19.98 0.96
CA ASP A 38 -9.03 21.06 1.36
C ASP A 38 -7.66 20.51 1.81
N GLY A 39 -7.56 19.20 2.04
CA GLY A 39 -6.34 18.55 2.48
C GLY A 39 -6.52 17.06 2.77
N LEU A 40 -5.51 16.49 3.43
CA LEU A 40 -5.46 15.10 3.84
C LEU A 40 -5.50 15.01 5.37
N GLU A 41 -6.47 14.28 5.91
CA GLU A 41 -6.57 14.02 7.34
C GLU A 41 -6.09 12.60 7.66
N TYR A 42 -5.12 12.48 8.57
CA TYR A 42 -4.53 11.19 8.95
C TYR A 42 -5.58 10.23 9.53
N VAL A 43 -5.59 9.00 9.04
CA VAL A 43 -6.43 7.91 9.57
C VAL A 43 -5.56 6.92 10.34
N LEU A 44 -4.60 6.30 9.64
CA LEU A 44 -3.74 5.27 10.18
C LEU A 44 -2.49 5.05 9.33
N GLU A 45 -1.54 4.34 9.90
CA GLU A 45 -0.43 3.71 9.20
C GLU A 45 -0.25 2.27 9.71
N GLU A 46 0.14 1.38 8.82
CA GLU A 46 0.43 -0.01 9.14
C GLU A 46 1.68 -0.47 8.37
N SER A 47 2.45 -1.35 9.01
CA SER A 47 3.59 -2.01 8.38
C SER A 47 3.77 -3.41 8.91
N GLY A 48 4.47 -4.25 8.14
CA GLY A 48 4.68 -5.64 8.48
C GLY A 48 5.60 -6.35 7.50
N SER A 49 5.91 -7.61 7.79
CA SER A 49 6.66 -8.46 6.89
C SER A 49 5.83 -8.82 5.67
N CYS A 50 6.45 -8.78 4.49
CA CYS A 50 5.84 -9.27 3.27
C CYS A 50 5.77 -10.79 3.30
N THR A 51 4.56 -11.34 3.21
CA THR A 51 4.31 -12.78 3.29
C THR A 51 3.36 -13.26 2.21
N LEU A 52 2.53 -12.38 1.65
CA LEU A 52 1.55 -12.73 0.62
C LEU A 52 2.20 -12.84 -0.76
N PHE A 53 3.22 -12.02 -1.01
CA PHE A 53 3.84 -11.84 -2.32
C PHE A 53 5.36 -12.06 -2.30
N ALA A 54 5.87 -12.79 -1.31
CA ALA A 54 7.30 -13.05 -1.16
C ALA A 54 7.92 -13.70 -2.41
N GLY A 55 9.15 -13.30 -2.76
CA GLY A 55 9.91 -13.86 -3.89
C GLY A 55 10.05 -12.95 -5.12
N MET A 56 9.65 -11.67 -5.02
CA MET A 56 9.95 -10.62 -5.99
C MET A 56 11.00 -9.61 -5.50
N GLN A 57 11.78 -9.95 -4.46
CA GLN A 57 12.79 -9.07 -3.86
C GLN A 57 12.17 -7.73 -3.46
N SER A 58 12.74 -6.61 -3.90
CA SER A 58 12.30 -5.26 -3.58
C SER A 58 10.85 -4.96 -3.97
N SER A 59 10.28 -5.66 -4.95
CA SER A 59 8.91 -5.40 -5.42
C SER A 59 7.83 -6.17 -4.68
N SER A 60 8.16 -7.16 -3.85
CA SER A 60 7.16 -7.90 -3.08
C SER A 60 6.46 -7.00 -2.06
N GLY A 61 7.24 -6.19 -1.34
CA GLY A 61 6.74 -5.28 -0.31
C GLY A 61 5.82 -4.20 -0.89
N GLU A 62 6.18 -3.65 -2.06
CA GLU A 62 5.36 -2.65 -2.77
C GLU A 62 4.01 -3.21 -3.20
N VAL A 63 4.02 -4.42 -3.76
CA VAL A 63 2.81 -5.11 -4.21
C VAL A 63 1.91 -5.46 -3.02
N GLU A 64 2.48 -5.92 -1.89
CA GLU A 64 1.70 -6.17 -0.68
C GLU A 64 1.14 -4.88 -0.08
N ALA A 65 1.91 -3.80 -0.05
CA ALA A 65 1.45 -2.51 0.47
C ALA A 65 0.21 -2.00 -0.28
N VAL A 66 0.20 -2.08 -1.62
CA VAL A 66 -0.96 -1.68 -2.45
C VAL A 66 -2.19 -2.52 -2.13
N TYR A 67 -2.04 -3.85 -2.07
CA TYR A 67 -3.15 -4.73 -1.75
C TYR A 67 -3.71 -4.45 -0.35
N ARG A 68 -2.83 -4.36 0.66
CA ARG A 68 -3.20 -4.12 2.06
C ARG A 68 -3.88 -2.77 2.25
N ALA A 69 -3.42 -1.72 1.56
CA ALA A 69 -4.06 -0.41 1.59
C ALA A 69 -5.50 -0.48 1.07
N CYS A 70 -5.74 -1.17 -0.04
CA CYS A 70 -7.08 -1.33 -0.61
C CYS A 70 -7.99 -2.20 0.28
N GLU A 71 -7.47 -3.32 0.80
CA GLU A 71 -8.16 -4.19 1.75
C GLU A 71 -8.57 -3.43 3.02
N CYS A 72 -7.64 -2.63 3.57
CA CYS A 72 -7.89 -1.83 4.76
C CYS A 72 -8.92 -0.72 4.51
N ALA A 73 -8.80 0.03 3.41
CA ALA A 73 -9.79 1.06 3.04
C ALA A 73 -11.20 0.47 2.85
N GLN A 74 -11.31 -0.71 2.22
CA GLN A 74 -12.58 -1.42 2.11
C GLN A 74 -13.13 -1.81 3.48
N ARG A 75 -12.29 -2.34 4.38
CA ARG A 75 -12.69 -2.71 5.74
C ARG A 75 -13.16 -1.50 6.56
N LEU A 76 -12.58 -0.33 6.32
CA LEU A 76 -12.99 0.94 6.92
C LEU A 76 -14.27 1.52 6.29
N GLY A 77 -14.79 0.91 5.21
CA GLY A 77 -16.00 1.35 4.53
C GLY A 77 -15.82 2.57 3.63
N ALA A 78 -14.58 2.86 3.21
CA ALA A 78 -14.33 3.89 2.21
C ALA A 78 -14.98 3.52 0.87
N VAL A 79 -15.45 4.52 0.13
CA VAL A 79 -16.07 4.31 -1.20
C VAL A 79 -15.04 4.29 -2.32
N HIS A 80 -13.89 4.91 -2.09
CA HIS A 80 -12.82 5.05 -3.07
C HIS A 80 -11.47 5.22 -2.39
N ILE A 81 -10.42 4.66 -2.99
CA ILE A 81 -9.04 4.82 -2.57
C ILE A 81 -8.15 5.25 -3.74
N LYS A 82 -7.40 6.34 -3.58
CA LYS A 82 -6.26 6.69 -4.44
C LYS A 82 -4.97 6.20 -3.79
N ILE A 83 -4.16 5.41 -4.49
CA ILE A 83 -2.88 4.88 -4.00
C ILE A 83 -1.74 5.56 -4.74
N PHE A 84 -0.77 6.05 -3.99
CA PHE A 84 0.53 6.49 -4.49
C PHE A 84 1.57 5.41 -4.24
N ALA A 85 2.10 4.84 -5.33
CA ALA A 85 3.05 3.74 -5.30
C ALA A 85 4.26 4.02 -6.20
N ASP A 86 5.40 3.40 -5.89
CA ASP A 86 6.66 3.63 -6.61
C ASP A 86 6.87 2.65 -7.77
N TYR A 87 6.14 1.53 -7.74
CA TYR A 87 6.24 0.49 -8.75
C TYR A 87 5.12 0.53 -9.78
N ILE A 88 5.51 0.82 -11.03
CA ILE A 88 4.59 0.82 -12.18
C ILE A 88 3.88 -0.51 -12.37
N GLY A 89 4.50 -1.63 -11.99
CA GLY A 89 3.90 -2.96 -12.10
C GLY A 89 2.62 -3.09 -11.28
N CYS A 90 2.50 -2.42 -10.13
CA CYS A 90 1.27 -2.40 -9.34
C CYS A 90 0.08 -1.88 -10.17
N LYS A 91 0.30 -0.77 -10.89
CA LYS A 91 -0.72 -0.16 -11.76
C LYS A 91 -1.04 -1.03 -12.96
N GLU A 92 -0.02 -1.44 -13.70
CA GLU A 92 -0.20 -2.18 -14.96
C GLU A 92 -0.80 -3.57 -14.75
N LEU A 93 -0.45 -4.26 -13.66
CA LEU A 93 -1.05 -5.55 -13.29
C LEU A 93 -2.49 -5.36 -12.79
N ALA A 94 -2.75 -4.40 -11.90
CA ALA A 94 -4.07 -4.18 -11.33
C ALA A 94 -5.11 -3.74 -12.38
N TYR A 95 -4.67 -3.06 -13.45
CA TYR A 95 -5.54 -2.66 -14.57
C TYR A 95 -5.59 -3.69 -15.70
N GLY A 96 -4.78 -4.76 -15.63
CA GLY A 96 -4.76 -5.83 -16.64
C GLY A 96 -4.04 -5.46 -17.93
N ASN A 97 -3.29 -4.36 -17.96
CA ASN A 97 -2.43 -3.99 -19.09
C ASN A 97 -1.27 -4.96 -19.24
N TRP A 98 -0.73 -5.44 -18.11
CA TRP A 98 0.33 -6.44 -18.08
C TRP A 98 -0.23 -7.81 -17.71
N LYS A 99 0.24 -8.84 -18.40
CA LYS A 99 -0.07 -10.24 -18.05
C LYS A 99 0.81 -10.68 -16.88
N PRO A 100 0.25 -11.35 -15.85
CA PRO A 100 1.05 -11.92 -14.78
C PRO A 100 2.01 -12.97 -15.35
N LYS A 101 3.28 -12.92 -14.91
CA LYS A 101 4.36 -13.77 -15.42
C LYS A 101 4.79 -14.86 -14.45
N ASN A 102 4.37 -14.76 -13.20
CA ASN A 102 4.72 -15.69 -12.12
C ASN A 102 3.54 -15.82 -11.14
N TYR A 103 3.64 -16.77 -10.22
CA TYR A 103 2.60 -17.04 -9.22
C TYR A 103 2.27 -15.80 -8.35
N VAL A 104 3.28 -15.00 -8.01
CA VAL A 104 3.13 -13.80 -7.18
C VAL A 104 2.25 -12.75 -7.88
N THR A 105 2.58 -12.40 -9.12
CA THR A 105 1.81 -11.42 -9.92
C THR A 105 0.42 -11.93 -10.26
N LEU A 106 0.26 -13.24 -10.47
CA LEU A 106 -1.06 -13.85 -10.67
C LEU A 106 -1.92 -13.70 -9.40
N ARG A 107 -1.36 -14.07 -8.24
CA ARG A 107 -2.03 -13.95 -6.95
C ARG A 107 -2.42 -12.50 -6.64
N PHE A 108 -1.57 -11.53 -6.97
CA PHE A 108 -1.89 -10.12 -6.79
C PHE A 108 -3.12 -9.72 -7.61
N VAL A 109 -3.15 -10.07 -8.89
CA VAL A 109 -4.30 -9.79 -9.78
C VAL A 109 -5.58 -10.48 -9.26
N GLU A 110 -5.48 -11.72 -8.80
CA GLU A 110 -6.62 -12.46 -8.23
C GLU A 110 -7.16 -11.78 -6.97
N LEU A 111 -6.27 -11.42 -6.03
CA LEU A 111 -6.65 -10.75 -4.79
C LEU A 111 -7.24 -9.36 -5.04
N MET A 112 -6.65 -8.58 -5.94
CA MET A 112 -7.20 -7.27 -6.32
C MET A 112 -8.62 -7.38 -6.91
N ARG A 113 -8.94 -8.46 -7.65
CA ARG A 113 -10.29 -8.70 -8.17
C ARG A 113 -11.31 -9.06 -7.09
N THR A 114 -10.88 -9.54 -5.93
CA THR A 114 -11.79 -9.81 -4.80
C THR A 114 -12.28 -8.53 -4.14
N LEU A 115 -11.52 -7.45 -4.27
CA LEU A 115 -11.85 -6.15 -3.74
C LEU A 115 -13.01 -5.51 -4.52
N ARG A 116 -13.93 -4.91 -3.78
CA ARG A 116 -15.12 -4.23 -4.28
C ARG A 116 -14.99 -2.71 -4.21
N ILE A 117 -14.01 -2.20 -3.47
CA ILE A 117 -13.70 -0.78 -3.41
C ILE A 117 -13.20 -0.28 -4.77
N SER A 118 -13.63 0.92 -5.16
CA SER A 118 -13.07 1.61 -6.31
C SER A 118 -11.66 2.11 -5.98
N TYR A 119 -10.68 1.84 -6.84
CA TYR A 119 -9.30 2.27 -6.62
C TYR A 119 -8.70 2.97 -7.84
N VAL A 120 -7.77 3.88 -7.59
CA VAL A 120 -6.89 4.48 -8.60
C VAL A 120 -5.46 4.40 -8.11
N ILE A 121 -4.55 3.88 -8.94
CA ILE A 121 -3.11 3.83 -8.65
C ILE A 121 -2.39 4.91 -9.46
N GLU A 122 -1.70 5.79 -8.75
CA GLU A 122 -0.82 6.82 -9.29
C GLU A 122 0.63 6.47 -8.95
N ILE A 123 1.50 6.56 -9.96
CA ILE A 123 2.92 6.28 -9.80
C ILE A 123 3.61 7.58 -9.44
N ILE A 124 4.23 7.60 -8.25
CA ILE A 124 5.10 8.69 -7.83
C ILE A 124 6.54 8.31 -8.15
N LYS A 125 7.35 9.31 -8.49
CA LYS A 125 8.78 9.08 -8.66
C LYS A 125 9.39 9.05 -7.26
N GLY A 126 10.09 7.97 -6.91
CA GLY A 126 10.95 7.95 -5.73
C GLY A 126 11.85 9.19 -5.75
N HIS A 127 11.92 9.90 -4.61
CA HIS A 127 12.51 11.25 -4.44
C HIS A 127 11.65 12.46 -4.86
N SER A 128 10.34 12.32 -4.93
CA SER A 128 9.47 13.50 -4.87
C SER A 128 9.55 14.05 -3.43
N ASP A 129 9.79 15.35 -3.22
CA ASP A 129 9.81 16.04 -1.91
C ASP A 129 8.44 15.99 -1.20
N ASN A 130 7.93 14.79 -0.92
CA ASN A 130 6.65 14.53 -0.31
C ASN A 130 6.88 13.87 1.05
N GLU A 131 6.70 14.66 2.11
CA GLU A 131 6.89 14.23 3.49
C GLU A 131 6.03 13.02 3.89
N LEU A 132 4.83 12.87 3.28
CA LEU A 132 3.96 11.72 3.56
C LEU A 132 4.53 10.42 3.00
N HIS A 133 5.14 10.49 1.82
CA HIS A 133 5.83 9.35 1.24
C HIS A 133 7.10 9.03 2.04
N ASN A 134 7.89 10.04 2.40
CA ASN A 134 9.08 9.87 3.24
C ASN A 134 8.76 9.25 4.60
N ALA A 135 7.57 9.51 5.16
CA ALA A 135 7.11 8.87 6.39
C ALA A 135 6.87 7.36 6.21
N VAL A 136 6.26 6.95 5.10
CA VAL A 136 6.00 5.53 4.80
C VAL A 136 7.29 4.77 4.49
N ASP A 137 8.24 5.37 3.79
CA ASP A 137 9.58 4.79 3.54
C ASP A 137 10.32 4.50 4.86
N ARG A 138 10.31 5.46 5.80
CA ARG A 138 10.87 5.25 7.14
C ARG A 138 10.16 4.11 7.88
N LEU A 139 8.85 4.00 7.73
CA LEU A 139 8.05 2.95 8.36
C LEU A 139 8.37 1.55 7.79
N ALA A 140 8.54 1.45 6.47
CA ALA A 140 8.94 0.21 5.79
C ALA A 140 10.34 -0.25 6.23
N LYS A 141 11.30 0.68 6.29
CA LYS A 141 12.66 0.42 6.78
C LYS A 141 12.68 0.02 8.26
N ALA A 142 11.86 0.64 9.09
CA ALA A 142 11.73 0.24 10.49
C ALA A 142 11.16 -1.18 10.63
N ALA A 143 10.21 -1.56 9.76
CA ALA A 143 9.60 -2.88 9.76
C ALA A 143 10.60 -3.98 9.38
N THR A 144 11.48 -3.77 8.39
CA THR A 144 12.54 -4.73 8.05
C THR A 144 13.52 -4.90 9.21
N ILE A 145 13.97 -3.82 9.85
CA ILE A 145 14.85 -3.88 11.02
C ILE A 145 14.18 -4.67 12.14
N LYS A 146 12.93 -4.33 12.50
CA LYS A 146 12.22 -5.01 13.57
C LYS A 146 12.07 -6.51 13.33
N ALA A 147 11.77 -6.90 12.09
CA ALA A 147 11.63 -8.30 11.69
C ALA A 147 12.97 -9.05 11.60
N SER A 148 14.10 -8.36 11.45
CA SER A 148 15.44 -8.96 11.46
C SER A 148 16.00 -9.22 12.87
N VAL A 149 15.37 -8.66 13.92
CA VAL A 149 15.83 -8.72 15.32
C VAL A 149 15.02 -9.75 16.14
N VAL A 150 14.04 -10.42 15.52
CA VAL A 150 13.25 -11.53 16.10
C VAL A 150 13.71 -12.88 15.54
#